data_AF-A0A090L531-F1
#
_entry.id   AF-A0A090L531-F1
#
_cell.length_a   1.000
_cell.length_b   1.000
_cell.length_c   1.000
_cell.angle_alpha   90.00
_cell.angle_beta   90.00
_cell.angle_gamma   90.00
#
_symmetry.space_group_name_H-M   'P 1'
#
loop_
_entity.id
_entity.type
_entity.pdbx_description
1 polymer ?
#
loop_
_entity_poly.entity_id
_entity_poly.type
_entity_poly.pdbx_seq_one_letter_code
_entity_poly.pdbx_strand_id
1 'polypeptide(L)'
;MFIILPFVVLLSTLPLIEGTCRSFDNYYILGELVTTPPVEQDCDPADICTYVSLDIPAFAVGSFAGCSGDVHMRLIVGILSKRKDLHDGVQRFLQKHNMSLTYPKFSRLASYGDQLHRFKTFSGEGKIFLHFSNQGKKYSEPAINFKPPASGEKPAKCGTDTGKRDCFEGYCAMVEIGSVSKDGKSQVSKKIQDCPTRVYDELYLISESLPENDFNQALLDDLKKVGTICAQRTTHTELFKGGASSFYWHVDCFVPPDSPTPIQPAAFIFHTPHNYFSFPIYKDGK
;
A
#
# COMPACT_ATOMS: atom_id res chain seq x y z
N MET A 1 26.85 11.74 57.66
CA MET A 1 25.76 11.89 56.68
C MET A 1 26.20 12.78 55.50
N PHE A 2 27.33 12.48 54.83
CA PHE A 2 27.88 13.35 53.77
C PHE A 2 28.65 12.60 52.66
N ILE A 3 28.55 11.27 52.55
CA ILE A 3 29.25 10.48 51.52
C ILE A 3 28.36 10.17 50.29
N ILE A 4 27.06 10.46 50.36
CA ILE A 4 26.10 10.12 49.29
C ILE A 4 26.15 11.15 48.14
N LEU A 5 26.44 12.42 48.44
CA LEU A 5 26.44 13.51 47.45
C LEU A 5 27.48 13.34 46.31
N PRO A 6 28.75 12.97 46.57
CA PRO A 6 29.73 12.80 45.48
C PRO A 6 29.41 11.60 44.57
N PHE A 7 28.68 10.59 45.08
CA PHE A 7 28.27 9.44 44.28
C PHE A 7 27.15 9.78 43.28
N VAL A 8 26.23 10.67 43.67
CA VAL A 8 25.15 11.15 42.79
C VAL A 8 25.69 12.03 41.66
N VAL A 9 26.73 12.84 41.92
CA VAL A 9 27.39 13.67 40.90
C VAL A 9 28.26 12.83 39.94
N LEU A 10 28.83 11.72 40.42
CA LEU A 10 29.58 10.79 39.56
C LEU A 10 28.66 9.99 38.62
N LEU A 11 27.44 9.65 39.07
CA LEU A 11 26.43 8.97 38.25
C LEU A 11 25.81 9.88 37.18
N SER A 12 25.75 11.20 37.40
CA SER A 12 25.26 12.16 36.41
C SER A 12 26.30 12.63 35.38
N THR A 13 27.56 12.18 35.52
CA THR A 13 28.65 12.47 34.57
C THR A 13 29.08 11.25 33.75
N LEU A 14 28.45 10.08 33.97
CA LEU A 14 28.56 8.99 33.01
C LEU A 14 27.89 9.48 31.72
N PRO A 15 28.63 9.64 30.60
CA PRO A 15 27.98 9.95 29.33
C PRO A 15 26.91 8.89 29.11
N LEU A 16 25.68 9.31 28.80
CA LEU A 16 24.73 8.38 28.20
C LEU A 16 25.47 7.79 27.01
N ILE A 17 25.79 6.51 27.07
CA ILE A 17 26.52 5.83 26.01
C ILE A 17 25.60 5.92 24.79
N GLU A 18 25.91 6.84 23.89
CA GLU A 18 25.34 6.91 22.56
C GLU A 18 25.67 5.58 21.90
N GLY A 19 24.66 4.76 21.67
CA GLY A 19 24.81 3.52 20.96
C GLY A 19 24.57 3.74 19.47
N THR A 20 25.28 2.98 18.66
CA THR A 20 25.10 3.02 17.21
C THR A 20 24.09 1.98 16.75
N CYS A 21 23.40 2.28 15.66
CA CYS A 21 22.64 1.31 14.89
C CYS A 21 23.20 1.21 13.47
N ARG A 22 23.20 -0.01 12.93
CA ARG A 22 23.51 -0.22 11.52
C ARG A 22 22.33 0.20 10.66
N SER A 23 22.51 1.28 9.92
CA SER A 23 21.49 1.91 9.07
C SER A 23 21.75 1.60 7.60
N PHE A 24 20.70 1.30 6.84
CA PHE A 24 20.74 1.12 5.39
C PHE A 24 19.34 1.14 4.79
N ASP A 25 19.30 1.35 3.47
CA ASP A 25 18.11 1.24 2.65
C ASP A 25 18.39 0.28 1.50
N ASN A 26 17.47 -0.64 1.26
CA ASN A 26 17.47 -1.49 0.08
C ASN A 26 16.03 -1.90 -0.24
N TYR A 27 15.26 -0.96 -0.75
CA TYR A 27 13.86 -1.18 -1.07
C TYR A 27 13.45 -0.48 -2.35
N TYR A 28 12.45 -1.07 -2.99
CA TYR A 28 11.80 -0.57 -4.19
C TYR A 28 10.41 -0.09 -3.79
N ILE A 29 10.03 1.12 -4.20
CA ILE A 29 8.71 1.69 -3.96
C ILE A 29 8.23 2.47 -5.17
N LEU A 30 7.02 2.18 -5.65
CA LEU A 30 6.37 2.90 -6.74
C LEU A 30 7.24 3.08 -8.00
N GLY A 31 8.09 2.11 -8.34
CA GLY A 31 9.01 2.25 -9.48
C GLY A 31 10.45 2.57 -9.13
N GLU A 32 10.68 3.13 -7.94
CA GLU A 32 11.96 3.72 -7.57
C GLU A 32 12.72 2.77 -6.65
N LEU A 33 13.95 2.43 -7.04
CA LEU A 33 14.88 1.68 -6.20
C LEU A 33 15.67 2.66 -5.32
N VAL A 34 15.58 2.50 -4.01
CA VAL A 34 16.35 3.23 -3.01
C VAL A 34 17.38 2.28 -2.42
N THR A 35 18.66 2.63 -2.56
CA THR A 35 19.76 1.83 -2.02
C THR A 35 20.80 2.72 -1.36
N THR A 36 21.13 2.42 -0.11
CA THR A 36 22.25 3.03 0.60
C THR A 36 23.14 1.94 1.19
N PRO A 37 24.47 2.11 1.17
CA PRO A 37 25.37 1.15 1.79
C PRO A 37 25.15 1.12 3.30
N PRO A 38 25.35 -0.03 3.98
CA PRO A 38 25.26 -0.08 5.42
C PRO A 38 26.30 0.78 6.12
N VAL A 39 25.84 1.66 6.99
CA VAL A 39 26.66 2.56 7.81
C VAL A 39 26.27 2.44 9.28
N GLU A 40 27.22 2.68 10.19
CA GLU A 40 26.90 2.86 11.61
C GLU A 40 26.41 4.29 11.80
N GLN A 41 25.26 4.44 12.45
CA GLN A 41 24.59 5.71 12.70
C GLN A 41 24.35 5.87 14.20
N ASP A 42 24.71 7.03 14.75
CA ASP A 42 24.42 7.38 16.15
C ASP A 42 22.91 7.59 16.32
N CYS A 43 22.34 7.01 17.37
CA CYS A 43 20.92 7.12 17.68
C CYS A 43 20.68 7.84 19.00
N ASP A 44 19.51 8.46 19.14
CA ASP A 44 19.06 8.99 20.43
C ASP A 44 19.11 7.88 21.50
N PRO A 45 19.50 8.16 22.75
CA PRO A 45 19.60 7.12 23.78
C PRO A 45 18.29 6.37 24.10
N ALA A 46 17.15 6.95 23.72
CA ALA A 46 15.83 6.35 23.86
C ALA A 46 15.43 5.42 22.69
N ASP A 47 16.17 5.47 21.58
CA ASP A 47 15.87 4.71 20.38
C ASP A 47 16.41 3.27 20.45
N ILE A 48 15.86 2.40 19.63
CA ILE A 48 16.31 1.02 19.44
C ILE A 48 16.58 0.77 17.95
N CYS A 49 17.52 -0.12 17.65
CA CYS A 49 17.80 -0.49 16.28
C CYS A 49 16.62 -1.30 15.73
N THR A 50 16.05 -0.83 14.63
CA THR A 50 14.91 -1.47 13.99
C THR A 50 15.28 -1.91 12.59
N TYR A 51 14.96 -3.16 12.26
CA TYR A 51 15.03 -3.69 10.90
C TYR A 51 13.62 -3.95 10.40
N VAL A 52 13.35 -3.53 9.16
CA VAL A 52 12.08 -3.74 8.48
C VAL A 52 12.34 -4.48 7.19
N SER A 53 11.54 -5.50 6.92
CA SER A 53 11.43 -6.07 5.58
C SER A 53 9.97 -6.18 5.17
N LEU A 54 9.64 -5.73 3.96
CA LEU A 54 8.27 -5.69 3.49
C LEU A 54 8.14 -6.17 2.04
N ASP A 55 6.96 -6.69 1.73
CA ASP A 55 6.53 -7.15 0.42
C ASP A 55 5.04 -6.81 0.27
N ILE A 56 4.76 -5.73 -0.45
CA ILE A 56 3.44 -5.21 -0.74
C ILE A 56 3.27 -5.22 -2.27
N PRO A 57 2.44 -6.12 -2.81
CA PRO A 57 2.28 -6.29 -4.26
C PRO A 57 1.99 -4.98 -4.98
N ALA A 58 2.60 -4.78 -6.15
CA ALA A 58 2.45 -3.58 -6.99
C ALA A 58 2.64 -2.24 -6.23
N PHE A 59 3.45 -2.23 -5.16
CA PHE A 59 3.68 -1.03 -4.37
C PHE A 59 5.09 -0.91 -3.83
N ALA A 60 5.51 -1.83 -2.96
CA ALA A 60 6.81 -1.75 -2.32
C ALA A 60 7.37 -3.12 -1.95
N VAL A 61 8.67 -3.33 -2.11
CA VAL A 61 9.36 -4.57 -1.71
C VAL A 61 10.79 -4.25 -1.29
N GLY A 62 11.26 -4.84 -0.21
CA GLY A 62 12.66 -4.69 0.21
C GLY A 62 12.89 -4.75 1.71
N SER A 63 14.01 -4.17 2.13
CA SER A 63 14.35 -4.00 3.53
C SER A 63 15.13 -2.72 3.81
N PHE A 64 15.05 -2.25 5.05
CA PHE A 64 15.82 -1.12 5.55
C PHE A 64 16.00 -1.26 7.07
N ALA A 65 17.03 -0.61 7.61
CA ALA A 65 17.30 -0.58 9.04
C ALA A 65 17.79 0.80 9.47
N GLY A 66 17.72 1.06 10.77
CA GLY A 66 18.22 2.29 11.38
C GLY A 66 17.71 2.47 12.81
N CYS A 67 17.81 3.71 13.31
CA CYS A 67 17.22 4.10 14.59
C CYS A 67 15.68 4.03 14.51
N SER A 68 15.01 3.67 15.60
CA SER A 68 13.55 3.47 15.61
C SER A 68 12.76 4.72 15.19
N GLY A 69 13.22 5.93 15.51
CA GLY A 69 12.59 7.18 15.06
C GLY A 69 12.60 7.32 13.53
N ASP A 70 13.76 7.14 12.91
CA ASP A 70 13.94 7.24 11.46
C ASP A 70 13.18 6.15 10.71
N VAL A 71 13.27 4.92 11.20
CA VAL A 71 12.56 3.77 10.63
C VAL A 71 11.06 3.97 10.71
N HIS A 72 10.54 4.50 11.83
CA HIS A 72 9.14 4.87 11.96
C HIS A 72 8.73 5.91 10.91
N MET A 73 9.48 7.00 10.77
CA MET A 73 9.17 8.04 9.78
C MET A 73 9.18 7.48 8.36
N ARG A 74 10.19 6.67 8.02
CA ARG A 74 10.30 6.04 6.70
C ARG A 74 9.15 5.08 6.43
N LEU A 75 8.84 4.17 7.35
CA LEU A 75 7.78 3.19 7.15
C LEU A 75 6.40 3.86 7.09
N ILE A 76 6.10 4.77 8.01
CA ILE A 76 4.73 5.27 8.18
C ILE A 76 4.44 6.43 7.25
N VAL A 77 5.30 7.44 7.29
CA VAL A 77 5.14 8.63 6.45
C VAL A 77 5.65 8.34 5.05
N GLY A 78 6.82 7.71 4.90
CA GLY A 78 7.44 7.50 3.60
C GLY A 78 6.83 6.39 2.75
N ILE A 79 6.28 5.34 3.36
CA ILE A 79 5.77 4.16 2.65
C ILE A 79 4.26 4.03 2.83
N LEU A 80 3.76 3.75 4.03
CA LEU A 80 2.36 3.37 4.22
C LEU A 80 1.37 4.51 3.92
N SER A 81 1.74 5.77 4.15
CA SER A 81 0.86 6.91 3.87
C SER A 81 0.63 7.19 2.38
N LYS A 82 1.46 6.63 1.48
CA LYS A 82 1.35 6.87 0.03
C LYS A 82 0.15 6.16 -0.62
N ARG A 83 -0.53 5.25 0.08
CA ARG A 83 -1.77 4.59 -0.36
C ARG A 83 -2.75 4.49 0.78
N LYS A 84 -4.00 4.88 0.54
CA LYS A 84 -5.04 4.93 1.58
C LYS A 84 -5.39 3.55 2.12
N ASP A 85 -5.51 2.56 1.24
CA ASP A 85 -5.84 1.19 1.64
C ASP A 85 -4.76 0.56 2.54
N LEU A 86 -3.50 0.88 2.30
CA LEU A 86 -2.36 0.45 3.11
C LEU A 86 -2.36 1.13 4.47
N HIS A 87 -2.48 2.45 4.50
CA HIS A 87 -2.54 3.23 5.72
C HIS A 87 -3.63 2.69 6.65
N ASP A 88 -4.86 2.54 6.13
CA ASP A 88 -6.01 2.10 6.92
C ASP A 88 -5.94 0.62 7.29
N GLY A 89 -5.42 -0.22 6.39
CA GLY A 89 -5.15 -1.63 6.65
C GLY A 89 -4.19 -1.83 7.84
N VAL A 90 -3.07 -1.12 7.82
CA VAL A 90 -2.08 -1.18 8.90
C VAL A 90 -2.62 -0.53 10.17
N GLN A 91 -3.30 0.61 10.09
CA GLN A 91 -3.92 1.25 11.25
C GLN A 91 -4.92 0.32 11.94
N ARG A 92 -5.80 -0.35 11.19
CA ARG A 92 -6.76 -1.34 11.73
C ARG A 92 -6.04 -2.51 12.40
N PHE A 93 -4.98 -3.03 11.77
CA PHE A 93 -4.15 -4.08 12.35
C PHE A 93 -3.58 -3.64 13.70
N LEU A 94 -3.01 -2.45 13.79
CA LEU A 94 -2.41 -1.95 15.03
C LEU A 94 -3.44 -1.73 16.12
N GLN A 95 -4.56 -1.08 15.79
CA GLN A 95 -5.64 -0.83 16.74
C GLN A 95 -6.18 -2.14 17.34
N LYS A 96 -6.36 -3.18 16.52
CA LYS A 96 -6.80 -4.51 16.97
C LYS A 96 -5.88 -5.13 18.04
N HIS A 97 -4.60 -4.78 18.00
CA HIS A 97 -3.58 -5.29 18.91
C HIS A 97 -3.18 -4.27 20.00
N ASN A 98 -3.96 -3.20 20.21
CA ASN A 98 -3.62 -2.09 21.11
C ASN A 98 -2.24 -1.48 20.82
N MET A 99 -1.82 -1.56 19.56
CA MET A 99 -0.58 -1.01 19.06
C MET A 99 -0.82 0.35 18.43
N SER A 100 0.25 1.12 18.34
CA SER A 100 0.20 2.46 17.77
C SER A 100 1.54 2.72 17.12
N LEU A 101 1.50 3.17 15.87
CA LEU A 101 2.69 3.62 15.17
C LEU A 101 3.17 4.96 15.68
N THR A 102 2.29 5.75 16.29
CA THR A 102 2.60 7.08 16.78
C THR A 102 3.82 7.03 17.71
N TYR A 103 4.90 7.72 17.32
CA TYR A 103 6.07 7.87 18.17
C TYR A 103 5.66 8.49 19.52
N PRO A 104 6.17 7.99 20.67
CA PRO A 104 7.23 7.00 20.87
C PRO A 104 6.73 5.54 21.01
N LYS A 105 5.47 5.23 20.67
CA LYS A 105 4.89 3.88 20.88
C LYS A 105 5.41 2.84 19.88
N PHE A 106 6.07 3.26 18.80
CA PHE A 106 6.65 2.37 17.78
C PHE A 106 7.66 1.37 18.36
N SER A 107 8.53 1.79 19.28
CA SER A 107 9.50 0.91 19.94
C SER A 107 8.85 -0.15 20.84
N ARG A 108 7.61 0.06 21.28
CA ARG A 108 6.86 -0.93 22.08
C ARG A 108 6.46 -2.15 21.27
N LEU A 109 6.52 -2.09 19.94
CA LEU A 109 6.31 -3.25 19.08
C LEU A 109 7.37 -4.34 19.33
N ALA A 110 8.52 -4.00 19.90
CA ALA A 110 9.55 -4.96 20.30
C ALA A 110 9.05 -6.06 21.25
N SER A 111 8.03 -5.78 22.08
CA SER A 111 7.49 -6.78 23.01
C SER A 111 6.75 -7.93 22.33
N TYR A 112 6.36 -7.76 21.07
CA TYR A 112 5.68 -8.80 20.28
C TYR A 112 6.68 -9.75 19.60
N GLY A 113 7.98 -9.43 19.68
CA GLY A 113 9.04 -10.20 19.06
C GLY A 113 9.03 -10.11 17.53
N ASP A 114 9.89 -10.91 16.93
CA ASP A 114 10.10 -10.96 15.49
C ASP A 114 8.93 -11.69 14.82
N GLN A 115 8.01 -10.94 14.22
CA GLN A 115 6.83 -11.50 13.56
C GLN A 115 6.62 -10.97 12.15
N LEU A 116 6.22 -11.87 11.25
CA LEU A 116 5.74 -11.52 9.93
C LEU A 116 4.25 -11.22 10.01
N HIS A 117 3.90 -9.95 9.85
CA HIS A 117 2.52 -9.49 9.79
C HIS A 117 2.00 -9.53 8.36
N ARG A 118 0.79 -10.07 8.18
CA ARG A 118 0.08 -10.15 6.90
C ARG A 118 -1.19 -9.33 6.97
N PHE A 119 -1.48 -8.58 5.91
CA PHE A 119 -2.69 -7.77 5.81
C PHE A 119 -3.17 -7.73 4.36
N LYS A 120 -4.48 -7.55 4.18
CA LYS A 120 -5.09 -7.49 2.85
C LYS A 120 -5.03 -6.05 2.33
N THR A 121 -4.64 -5.92 1.07
CA THR A 121 -4.59 -4.65 0.31
C THR A 121 -5.36 -4.83 -0.99
N PHE A 122 -5.62 -3.75 -1.72
CA PHE A 122 -6.25 -3.83 -3.04
C PHE A 122 -5.36 -4.49 -4.09
N SER A 123 -4.04 -4.45 -3.92
CA SER A 123 -3.10 -5.07 -4.85
C SER A 123 -2.75 -6.51 -4.48
N GLY A 124 -3.22 -7.02 -3.33
CA GLY A 124 -2.96 -8.39 -2.86
C GLY A 124 -2.63 -8.45 -1.37
N GLU A 125 -2.08 -9.58 -0.92
CA GLU A 125 -1.64 -9.72 0.47
C GLU A 125 -0.30 -9.00 0.68
N GLY A 126 -0.30 -7.98 1.53
CA GLY A 126 0.90 -7.30 1.99
C GLY A 126 1.52 -7.99 3.19
N LYS A 127 2.85 -7.92 3.28
CA LYS A 127 3.67 -8.53 4.33
C LYS A 127 4.64 -7.51 4.90
N ILE A 128 4.74 -7.43 6.22
CA ILE A 128 5.73 -6.61 6.92
C ILE A 128 6.33 -7.43 8.05
N PHE A 129 7.65 -7.52 8.09
CA PHE A 129 8.44 -8.08 9.17
C PHE A 129 9.17 -6.96 9.89
N LEU A 130 9.12 -6.98 11.22
CA LEU A 130 9.80 -6.03 12.10
C LEU A 130 10.71 -6.81 13.04
N HIS A 131 11.95 -6.37 13.18
CA HIS A 131 12.90 -6.85 14.18
C HIS A 131 13.44 -5.66 14.96
N PHE A 132 13.56 -5.82 16.28
CA PHE A 132 14.04 -4.80 17.20
C PHE A 132 15.23 -5.32 18.00
N SER A 133 16.28 -4.50 18.11
CA SER A 133 17.48 -4.84 18.89
C SER A 133 18.03 -3.62 19.61
N ASN A 134 18.74 -3.86 20.71
CA ASN A 134 19.41 -2.79 21.45
C ASN A 134 20.54 -2.19 20.59
N GLN A 135 20.82 -0.91 20.81
CA GLN A 135 21.96 -0.23 20.18
C GLN A 135 23.28 -0.98 20.44
N GLY A 136 24.19 -0.96 19.47
CA GLY A 136 25.45 -1.70 19.46
C GLY A 136 25.32 -3.20 19.19
N LYS A 137 24.10 -3.76 19.09
CA LYS A 137 23.90 -5.16 18.67
C LYS A 137 23.74 -5.25 17.15
N LYS A 138 24.56 -6.10 16.53
CA LYS A 138 24.49 -6.36 15.10
C LYS A 138 23.43 -7.40 14.76
N TYR A 139 22.46 -7.03 13.93
CA TYR A 139 21.56 -7.97 13.27
C TYR A 139 22.13 -8.34 11.90
N SER A 140 22.91 -9.43 11.84
CA SER A 140 23.69 -9.81 10.65
C SER A 140 22.96 -10.74 9.68
N GLU A 141 22.05 -11.58 10.20
CA GLU A 141 21.33 -12.59 9.44
C GLU A 141 19.82 -12.43 9.67
N PRO A 142 19.16 -11.56 8.88
CA PRO A 142 17.72 -11.36 9.03
C PRO A 142 16.95 -12.64 8.67
N ALA A 143 16.02 -13.03 9.54
CA ALA A 143 15.20 -14.22 9.34
C ALA A 143 14.32 -14.11 8.07
N ILE A 144 13.92 -12.87 7.74
CA ILE A 144 13.14 -12.54 6.54
C ILE A 144 13.82 -11.37 5.86
N ASN A 145 14.10 -11.52 4.57
CA ASN A 145 14.68 -10.46 3.75
C ASN A 145 14.07 -10.51 2.34
N PHE A 146 13.04 -9.70 2.13
CA PHE A 146 12.50 -9.45 0.80
C PHE A 146 13.50 -8.62 0.00
N LYS A 147 13.83 -9.09 -1.21
CA LYS A 147 14.81 -8.43 -2.07
C LYS A 147 14.08 -7.59 -3.12
N PRO A 148 14.42 -6.30 -3.27
CA PRO A 148 13.91 -5.51 -4.39
C PRO A 148 14.49 -6.01 -5.72
N PRO A 149 13.89 -5.60 -6.86
CA PRO A 149 14.50 -5.79 -8.17
C PRO A 149 15.87 -5.10 -8.27
N ALA A 150 16.70 -5.55 -9.22
CA ALA A 150 18.06 -5.02 -9.41
C ALA A 150 18.11 -3.59 -9.96
N SER A 151 17.00 -3.08 -10.51
CA SER A 151 16.87 -1.74 -11.06
C SER A 151 15.48 -1.18 -10.81
N GLY A 152 15.35 0.14 -10.85
CA GLY A 152 14.05 0.81 -10.91
C GLY A 152 13.32 0.51 -12.23
N GLU A 153 12.02 0.79 -12.26
CA GLU A 153 11.20 0.70 -13.46
C GLU A 153 11.38 1.93 -14.34
N LYS A 154 11.11 1.76 -15.64
CA LYS A 154 11.01 2.89 -16.56
C LYS A 154 9.63 3.52 -16.44
N PRO A 155 9.51 4.84 -16.20
CA PRO A 155 8.20 5.47 -16.07
C PRO A 155 7.35 5.30 -17.34
N ALA A 156 6.09 4.93 -17.16
CA ALA A 156 5.10 4.81 -18.23
C ALA A 156 4.29 6.11 -18.36
N LYS A 157 3.94 6.50 -19.59
CA LYS A 157 3.04 7.66 -19.81
C LYS A 157 1.58 7.22 -19.87
N CYS A 158 0.87 7.39 -18.77
CA CYS A 158 -0.54 7.05 -18.65
C CYS A 158 -1.44 8.20 -19.11
N GLY A 159 -2.55 7.89 -19.80
CA GLY A 159 -3.66 8.83 -19.98
C GLY A 159 -4.43 9.01 -18.67
N THR A 160 -4.91 10.22 -18.42
CA THR A 160 -5.77 10.58 -17.28
C THR A 160 -6.93 11.44 -17.76
N ASP A 161 -7.95 11.63 -16.93
CA ASP A 161 -9.08 12.54 -17.22
C ASP A 161 -8.63 13.98 -17.52
N THR A 162 -7.45 14.38 -17.02
CA THR A 162 -6.88 15.72 -17.16
C THR A 162 -5.71 15.80 -18.14
N GLY A 163 -5.35 14.70 -18.81
CA GLY A 163 -4.25 14.69 -19.79
C GLY A 163 -3.39 13.44 -19.72
N LYS A 164 -2.08 13.62 -19.52
CA LYS A 164 -1.12 12.52 -19.38
C LYS A 164 -0.30 12.70 -18.10
N ARG A 165 0.09 11.60 -17.48
CA ARG A 165 0.94 11.58 -16.28
C ARG A 165 2.03 10.52 -16.44
N ASP A 166 3.21 10.83 -15.90
CA ASP A 166 4.29 9.86 -15.75
C ASP A 166 4.01 8.97 -14.52
N CYS A 167 3.92 7.66 -14.77
CA CYS A 167 3.64 6.61 -13.81
C CYS A 167 4.94 5.87 -13.55
N PHE A 168 5.61 6.18 -12.43
CA PHE A 168 6.90 5.58 -12.08
C PHE A 168 6.80 4.08 -11.85
N GLU A 169 5.60 3.57 -11.53
CA GLU A 169 5.34 2.12 -11.38
C GLU A 169 5.59 1.31 -12.67
N GLY A 170 5.72 1.99 -13.81
CA GLY A 170 6.11 1.40 -15.10
C GLY A 170 4.95 0.84 -15.93
N TYR A 171 3.71 1.07 -15.51
CA TYR A 171 2.52 0.64 -16.27
C TYR A 171 1.32 1.56 -16.02
N CYS A 172 0.31 1.45 -16.90
CA CYS A 172 -0.97 2.14 -16.78
C CYS A 172 -2.04 1.21 -16.21
N ALA A 173 -3.04 1.79 -15.56
CA ALA A 173 -4.22 1.06 -15.14
C ALA A 173 -5.49 1.74 -15.66
N MET A 174 -6.38 0.93 -16.21
CA MET A 174 -7.69 1.34 -16.69
C MET A 174 -8.72 0.39 -16.11
N VAL A 175 -9.76 0.96 -15.49
CA VAL A 175 -10.82 0.21 -14.84
C VAL A 175 -12.17 0.77 -15.26
N GLU A 176 -13.07 -0.11 -15.60
CA GLU A 176 -14.48 0.19 -15.79
C GLU A 176 -15.31 -0.69 -14.86
N ILE A 177 -16.22 -0.10 -14.11
CA ILE A 177 -17.14 -0.80 -13.23
C ILE A 177 -18.57 -0.36 -13.50
N GLY A 178 -19.52 -1.27 -13.34
CA GLY A 178 -20.94 -0.97 -13.44
C GLY A 178 -21.78 -1.93 -12.63
N SER A 179 -22.86 -1.44 -12.02
CA SER A 179 -23.81 -2.26 -11.30
C SER A 179 -25.24 -1.74 -11.42
N VAL A 180 -26.20 -2.59 -11.08
CA VAL A 180 -27.53 -2.10 -10.68
C VAL A 180 -27.35 -1.23 -9.42
N SER A 181 -28.07 -0.12 -9.32
CA SER A 181 -27.98 0.76 -8.16
C SER A 181 -28.43 0.07 -6.88
N LYS A 182 -28.00 0.57 -5.71
CA LYS A 182 -28.39 0.04 -4.39
C LYS A 182 -29.90 -0.09 -4.21
N ASP A 183 -30.68 0.82 -4.79
CA ASP A 183 -32.15 0.81 -4.74
C ASP A 183 -32.81 -0.09 -5.80
N GLY A 184 -32.03 -0.70 -6.70
CA GLY A 184 -32.54 -1.56 -7.76
C GLY A 184 -33.18 -0.83 -8.96
N LYS A 185 -33.19 0.52 -8.96
CA LYS A 185 -34.01 1.31 -9.90
C LYS A 185 -33.25 1.81 -11.11
N SER A 186 -31.93 1.80 -11.08
CA SER A 186 -31.09 2.36 -12.12
C SER A 186 -29.81 1.54 -12.32
N GLN A 187 -29.00 1.96 -13.27
CA GLN A 187 -27.65 1.44 -13.47
C GLN A 187 -26.67 2.57 -13.26
N VAL A 188 -25.57 2.24 -12.58
CA VAL A 188 -24.50 3.18 -12.29
C VAL A 188 -23.20 2.60 -12.80
N SER A 189 -22.33 3.45 -13.33
CA SER A 189 -21.05 3.05 -13.90
C SER A 189 -19.99 4.11 -13.65
N LYS A 190 -18.74 3.68 -13.52
CA LYS A 190 -17.58 4.57 -13.39
C LYS A 190 -16.41 4.02 -14.21
N LYS A 191 -15.67 4.94 -14.82
CA LYS A 191 -14.40 4.67 -15.50
C LYS A 191 -13.27 5.37 -14.76
N ILE A 192 -12.14 4.72 -14.69
CA ILE A 192 -10.93 5.22 -14.03
C ILE A 192 -9.76 4.89 -14.93
N GLN A 193 -8.96 5.89 -15.29
CA GLN A 193 -7.73 5.70 -16.04
C GLN A 193 -6.64 6.57 -15.41
N ASP A 194 -5.64 5.93 -14.80
CA ASP A 194 -4.54 6.64 -14.11
C ASP A 194 -3.35 5.70 -13.84
N CYS A 195 -2.36 6.20 -13.08
CA CYS A 195 -1.35 5.39 -12.41
C CYS A 195 -2.03 4.29 -11.55
N PRO A 196 -1.45 3.08 -11.47
CA PRO A 196 -1.97 1.98 -10.65
C PRO A 196 -2.25 2.38 -9.20
N THR A 197 -1.36 3.16 -8.57
CA THR A 197 -1.53 3.64 -7.19
C THR A 197 -2.83 4.40 -6.98
N ARG A 198 -3.16 5.29 -7.93
CA ARG A 198 -4.39 6.08 -7.87
C ARG A 198 -5.63 5.24 -8.17
N VAL A 199 -5.51 4.27 -9.07
CA VAL A 199 -6.58 3.30 -9.30
C VAL A 199 -6.87 2.50 -8.03
N TYR A 200 -5.85 2.05 -7.28
CA TYR A 200 -6.05 1.37 -6.01
C TYR A 200 -6.72 2.27 -4.96
N ASP A 201 -6.32 3.54 -4.87
CA ASP A 201 -6.96 4.50 -3.96
C ASP A 201 -8.44 4.74 -4.34
N GLU A 202 -8.75 4.92 -5.61
CA GLU A 202 -10.14 5.11 -6.08
C GLU A 202 -10.98 3.85 -5.84
N LEU A 203 -10.46 2.66 -6.13
CA LEU A 203 -11.14 1.40 -5.85
C LEU A 203 -11.41 1.22 -4.35
N TYR A 204 -10.44 1.59 -3.51
CA TYR A 204 -10.59 1.58 -2.06
C TYR A 204 -11.72 2.50 -1.62
N LEU A 205 -11.70 3.76 -2.06
CA LEU A 205 -12.72 4.76 -1.77
C LEU A 205 -14.12 4.30 -2.19
N ILE A 206 -14.26 3.70 -3.38
CA ILE A 206 -15.54 3.16 -3.84
C ILE A 206 -15.98 2.00 -2.94
N SER A 207 -15.08 1.08 -2.59
CA SER A 207 -15.41 -0.08 -1.75
C SER A 207 -15.88 0.28 -0.34
N GLU A 208 -15.33 1.37 0.21
CA GLU A 208 -15.71 1.88 1.53
C GLU A 208 -16.94 2.81 1.44
N SER A 209 -17.51 3.01 0.24
CA SER A 209 -18.60 3.96 -0.01
C SER A 209 -18.26 5.40 0.40
N LEU A 210 -17.04 5.85 0.06
CA LEU A 210 -16.52 7.19 0.37
C LEU A 210 -16.09 7.95 -0.90
N PRO A 211 -16.83 8.97 -1.37
CA PRO A 211 -18.14 9.41 -0.88
C PRO A 211 -19.21 8.33 -1.12
N GLU A 212 -20.37 8.52 -0.49
CA GLU A 212 -21.52 7.64 -0.68
C GLU A 212 -21.77 7.44 -2.18
N ASN A 213 -21.85 6.18 -2.59
CA ASN A 213 -22.06 5.79 -3.97
C ASN A 213 -23.24 4.84 -4.08
N ASP A 214 -23.79 4.76 -5.28
CA ASP A 214 -24.97 3.96 -5.59
C ASP A 214 -24.64 2.54 -6.06
N PHE A 215 -23.37 2.10 -6.02
CA PHE A 215 -23.01 0.75 -6.43
C PHE A 215 -23.56 -0.31 -5.46
N ASN A 216 -24.06 -1.43 -5.98
CA ASN A 216 -24.56 -2.50 -5.13
C ASN A 216 -23.42 -3.19 -4.35
N GLN A 217 -23.78 -3.81 -3.21
CA GLN A 217 -22.80 -4.45 -2.33
C GLN A 217 -22.00 -5.56 -3.01
N ALA A 218 -22.63 -6.30 -3.94
CA ALA A 218 -21.97 -7.40 -4.64
C ALA A 218 -20.78 -6.91 -5.48
N LEU A 219 -20.89 -5.77 -6.16
CA LEU A 219 -19.75 -5.13 -6.82
C LEU A 219 -18.70 -4.69 -5.80
N LEU A 220 -19.11 -4.01 -4.72
CA LEU A 220 -18.19 -3.47 -3.71
C LEU A 220 -17.32 -4.56 -3.07
N ASP A 221 -17.91 -5.71 -2.77
CA ASP A 221 -17.21 -6.89 -2.23
C ASP A 221 -16.18 -7.47 -3.22
N ASP A 222 -16.42 -7.29 -4.52
CA ASP A 222 -15.59 -7.85 -5.60
C ASP A 222 -14.45 -6.91 -6.05
N LEU A 223 -14.50 -5.62 -5.71
CA LEU A 223 -13.51 -4.61 -6.17
C LEU A 223 -12.05 -4.95 -5.80
N LYS A 224 -11.82 -5.73 -4.73
CA LYS A 224 -10.47 -6.18 -4.37
C LYS A 224 -9.86 -7.11 -5.42
N LYS A 225 -10.68 -7.87 -6.16
CA LYS A 225 -10.21 -8.73 -7.25
C LYS A 225 -9.68 -7.90 -8.41
N VAL A 226 -10.36 -6.81 -8.75
CA VAL A 226 -9.95 -5.84 -9.77
C VAL A 226 -8.51 -5.38 -9.50
N GLY A 227 -8.24 -4.94 -8.27
CA GLY A 227 -6.90 -4.48 -7.89
C GLY A 227 -5.84 -5.59 -7.90
N THR A 228 -6.19 -6.79 -7.45
CA THR A 228 -5.27 -7.94 -7.42
C THR A 228 -4.87 -8.37 -8.84
N ILE A 229 -5.83 -8.37 -9.77
CA ILE A 229 -5.58 -8.68 -11.19
C ILE A 229 -4.71 -7.59 -11.82
N CYS A 230 -5.00 -6.31 -11.52
CA CYS A 230 -4.20 -5.20 -12.01
C CYS A 230 -2.74 -5.28 -11.53
N ALA A 231 -2.51 -5.73 -10.29
CA ALA A 231 -1.17 -5.91 -9.74
C ALA A 231 -0.34 -6.95 -10.50
N GLN A 232 -1.00 -7.87 -11.21
CA GLN A 232 -0.37 -8.87 -12.08
C GLN A 232 -0.09 -8.35 -13.49
N ARG A 233 -0.42 -7.08 -13.80
CA ARG A 233 -0.28 -6.47 -15.13
C ARG A 233 -1.04 -7.26 -16.21
N THR A 234 -2.27 -7.64 -15.89
CA THR A 234 -3.13 -8.41 -16.77
C THR A 234 -4.45 -7.70 -17.03
N THR A 235 -5.17 -8.20 -18.03
CA THR A 235 -6.50 -7.74 -18.42
C THR A 235 -7.52 -8.80 -18.01
N HIS A 236 -8.63 -8.40 -17.41
CA HIS A 236 -9.74 -9.30 -17.09
C HIS A 236 -11.08 -8.59 -17.15
N THR A 237 -12.12 -9.36 -17.41
CA THR A 237 -13.50 -8.90 -17.44
C THR A 237 -14.39 -9.88 -16.68
N GLU A 238 -15.23 -9.37 -15.79
CA GLU A 238 -16.17 -10.15 -14.99
C GLU A 238 -17.60 -9.68 -15.21
N LEU A 239 -18.54 -10.62 -15.25
CA LEU A 239 -19.96 -10.36 -15.36
C LEU A 239 -20.73 -11.26 -14.38
N PHE A 240 -21.37 -10.67 -13.39
CA PHE A 240 -22.23 -11.37 -12.44
C PHE A 240 -23.71 -11.03 -12.67
N LYS A 241 -24.54 -12.06 -12.85
CA LYS A 241 -25.99 -11.94 -13.08
C LYS A 241 -26.76 -12.44 -11.85
N GLY A 242 -27.25 -11.52 -11.04
CA GLY A 242 -27.93 -11.79 -9.76
C GLY A 242 -29.11 -10.86 -9.46
N GLY A 243 -29.85 -10.40 -10.49
CA GLY A 243 -30.94 -9.44 -10.31
C GLY A 243 -30.42 -8.08 -9.84
N ALA A 244 -30.90 -7.59 -8.68
CA ALA A 244 -30.44 -6.34 -8.08
C ALA A 244 -28.95 -6.37 -7.66
N SER A 245 -28.39 -7.55 -7.44
CA SER A 245 -26.96 -7.74 -7.13
C SER A 245 -26.07 -7.85 -8.37
N SER A 246 -26.61 -7.65 -9.57
CA SER A 246 -25.83 -7.82 -10.79
C SER A 246 -24.80 -6.70 -10.98
N PHE A 247 -23.64 -7.07 -11.49
CA PHE A 247 -22.56 -6.14 -11.76
C PHE A 247 -21.66 -6.63 -12.88
N TYR A 248 -20.82 -5.73 -13.34
CA TYR A 248 -19.76 -5.93 -14.30
C TYR A 248 -18.54 -5.13 -13.87
N TRP A 249 -17.36 -5.66 -14.15
CA TRP A 249 -16.17 -4.85 -14.15
C TRP A 249 -15.17 -5.35 -15.19
N HIS A 250 -14.32 -4.44 -15.62
CA HIS A 250 -13.21 -4.69 -16.51
C HIS A 250 -11.98 -3.95 -15.98
N VAL A 251 -10.84 -4.60 -16.08
CA VAL A 251 -9.54 -4.02 -15.75
C VAL A 251 -8.55 -4.35 -16.85
N ASP A 252 -7.79 -3.35 -17.25
CA ASP A 252 -6.67 -3.48 -18.16
C ASP A 252 -5.46 -2.75 -17.57
N CYS A 253 -4.46 -3.52 -17.17
CA CYS A 253 -3.24 -3.01 -16.59
C CYS A 253 -2.05 -3.41 -17.45
N PHE A 254 -1.56 -2.46 -18.25
CA PHE A 254 -0.65 -2.72 -19.35
C PHE A 254 0.54 -1.74 -19.35
N VAL A 255 1.65 -2.18 -19.92
CA VAL A 255 2.83 -1.33 -20.16
C VAL A 255 2.65 -0.68 -21.54
N PRO A 256 2.57 0.67 -21.63
CA PRO A 256 2.56 1.36 -22.91
C PRO A 256 3.76 0.95 -23.77
N PRO A 257 3.58 0.70 -25.08
CA PRO A 257 4.74 0.63 -25.97
C PRO A 257 5.46 1.99 -25.96
N ASP A 258 6.78 1.99 -26.09
CA ASP A 258 7.66 3.19 -26.16
C ASP A 258 7.35 4.14 -27.35
N SER A 259 6.26 3.88 -28.10
CA SER A 259 5.87 4.64 -29.27
C SER A 259 5.23 5.98 -28.90
N PRO A 260 5.58 7.09 -29.59
CA PRO A 260 4.96 8.39 -29.40
C PRO A 260 3.51 8.45 -29.89
N THR A 261 3.00 7.40 -30.54
CA THR A 261 1.58 7.32 -30.86
C THR A 261 0.79 7.40 -29.57
N PRO A 262 -0.14 8.35 -29.43
CA PRO A 262 -1.09 8.28 -28.34
C PRO A 262 -1.69 6.88 -28.42
N ILE A 263 -1.55 6.10 -27.34
CA ILE A 263 -2.45 4.99 -27.10
C ILE A 263 -3.81 5.67 -27.18
N GLN A 264 -4.49 5.55 -28.32
CA GLN A 264 -5.92 5.76 -28.36
C GLN A 264 -6.38 4.91 -27.19
N PRO A 265 -6.98 5.51 -26.13
CA PRO A 265 -7.54 4.71 -25.05
C PRO A 265 -8.32 3.66 -25.78
N ALA A 266 -7.92 2.37 -25.65
CA ALA A 266 -8.43 1.29 -26.49
C ALA A 266 -9.91 1.58 -26.59
N ALA A 267 -10.38 1.97 -27.78
CA ALA A 267 -11.66 2.64 -27.87
C ALA A 267 -12.64 1.57 -27.39
N PHE A 268 -13.06 1.68 -26.13
CA PHE A 268 -14.05 0.79 -25.58
C PHE A 268 -15.29 1.20 -26.33
N ILE A 269 -15.50 0.47 -27.42
CA ILE A 269 -16.84 0.15 -27.87
C ILE A 269 -17.47 -0.39 -26.60
N PHE A 270 -18.34 0.42 -25.99
CA PHE A 270 -19.39 -0.14 -25.18
C PHE A 270 -20.04 -1.20 -26.06
N HIS A 271 -19.74 -2.46 -25.82
CA HIS A 271 -20.75 -3.48 -26.05
C HIS A 271 -21.76 -3.36 -24.91
N THR A 272 -22.49 -2.25 -24.88
CA THR A 272 -23.90 -2.38 -24.58
C THR A 272 -24.62 -2.20 -25.92
N PRO A 273 -25.31 -3.24 -26.39
CA PRO A 273 -25.99 -4.22 -25.57
C PRO A 273 -25.36 -5.60 -25.75
N HIS A 274 -24.82 -6.21 -24.69
CA HIS A 274 -25.41 -7.53 -24.45
C HIS A 274 -26.86 -7.25 -24.08
N ASN A 275 -27.82 -7.89 -24.77
CA ASN A 275 -29.25 -7.89 -24.44
C ASN A 275 -29.56 -8.41 -23.00
N TYR A 276 -28.55 -8.48 -22.12
CA TYR A 276 -28.60 -8.94 -20.74
C TYR A 276 -28.17 -7.88 -19.72
N PHE A 277 -27.56 -6.76 -20.13
CA PHE A 277 -27.25 -5.64 -19.23
C PHE A 277 -28.29 -4.52 -19.33
N SER A 278 -29.48 -4.82 -19.83
CA SER A 278 -30.71 -4.18 -19.40
C SER A 278 -31.35 -5.12 -18.40
N PHE A 279 -31.02 -5.01 -17.11
CA PHE A 279 -31.94 -5.57 -16.12
C PHE A 279 -33.29 -4.89 -16.35
N PRO A 280 -34.41 -5.64 -16.44
CA PRO A 280 -35.71 -5.00 -16.35
C PRO A 280 -35.68 -4.25 -15.03
N ILE A 281 -35.61 -2.91 -15.10
CA ILE A 281 -35.92 -2.06 -13.96
C ILE A 281 -37.34 -2.49 -13.61
N TYR A 282 -37.50 -3.19 -12.50
CA TYR A 282 -38.83 -3.45 -11.96
C TYR A 282 -39.41 -2.07 -11.64
N LYS A 283 -40.17 -1.52 -12.59
CA LYS A 283 -41.17 -0.53 -12.25
C LYS A 283 -42.10 -1.27 -11.31
N ASP A 284 -42.10 -0.88 -10.05
CA ASP A 284 -43.20 -1.21 -9.14
C ASP A 284 -44.49 -0.83 -9.88
N GLY A 285 -45.15 -1.86 -10.40
CA GLY A 285 -46.46 -1.72 -11.00
C GLY A 285 -47.41 -1.47 -9.85
N LYS A 286 -47.94 -0.24 -9.80
CA LYS A 286 -49.16 0.21 -9.09
C LYS A 286 -49.55 -0.52 -7.81
#